data_AF-X0X2E8-F1
#
_entry.id   AF-X0X2E8-F1
#
_cell.length_a   1.000
_cell.length_b   1.000
_cell.length_c   1.000
_cell.angle_alpha   90.00
_cell.angle_beta   90.00
_cell.angle_gamma   90.00
#
_symmetry.space_group_name_H-M   'P 1'
#
loop_
_entity.id
_entity.type
_entity.pdbx_description
1 polymer ?
#
loop_
_entity_poly.entity_id
_entity_poly.type
_entity_poly.pdbx_seq_one_letter_code
_entity_poly.pdbx_strand_id
1 'polypeptide(L)'
;MDRRSFLKNSLVTLAGAGSISSLAGCSGEFYSRKKKKKPNIILVMADDQGWGDTGYNGHPFVQTPALDAMSKDGFVFDRFYAGAPVCSPTRASVMTGRHPVRSKVTNHGRYMRPQEQTIAETLKSAGYVTGFFGKLHLGSGQP
;
A
#
# COMPACT_ATOMS: atom_id res chain seq x y z
N MET A 1 2.20 26.18 -5.64
CA MET A 1 1.65 25.95 -7.01
C MET A 1 0.16 26.24 -6.96
N ASP A 2 -0.27 27.29 -7.66
CA ASP A 2 -1.58 27.91 -7.48
C ASP A 2 -2.67 27.22 -8.34
N ARG A 3 -3.83 26.95 -7.71
CA ARG A 3 -5.02 26.28 -8.30
C ARG A 3 -5.56 27.01 -9.54
N ARG A 4 -5.23 28.31 -9.67
CA ARG A 4 -5.63 29.17 -10.80
C ARG A 4 -4.95 28.82 -12.12
N SER A 5 -3.76 28.22 -12.12
CA SER A 5 -3.03 27.89 -13.36
C SER A 5 -3.58 26.66 -14.07
N PHE A 6 -4.25 25.74 -13.34
CA PHE A 6 -4.76 24.49 -13.90
C PHE A 6 -6.02 24.70 -14.76
N LEU A 7 -6.90 25.64 -14.39
CA LEU A 7 -8.16 25.88 -15.10
C LEU A 7 -7.98 26.66 -16.42
N LYS A 8 -6.86 27.37 -16.60
CA LYS A 8 -6.59 28.12 -17.84
C LYS A 8 -6.20 27.20 -19.01
N ASN A 9 -5.69 25.99 -18.74
CA ASN A 9 -5.25 25.05 -19.78
C ASN A 9 -6.31 24.02 -20.20
N SER A 10 -7.51 24.03 -19.60
CA SER A 10 -8.57 23.05 -19.92
C SER A 10 -9.74 23.61 -20.73
N LEU A 11 -9.64 24.86 -21.22
CA LEU A 11 -10.76 25.58 -21.85
C LEU A 11 -10.47 26.04 -23.28
N VAL A 12 -9.72 25.22 -24.04
CA VAL A 12 -9.57 25.33 -25.50
C VAL A 12 -9.76 23.88 -26.01
N THR A 13 -10.92 23.42 -26.47
CA THR A 13 -11.52 23.75 -27.77
C THR A 13 -12.92 23.12 -27.82
N LEU A 14 -13.98 23.94 -27.87
CA LEU A 14 -15.32 23.48 -28.26
C LEU A 14 -16.09 24.67 -28.84
N ALA A 15 -15.80 25.02 -30.09
CA ALA A 15 -16.65 25.85 -30.93
C ALA A 15 -16.20 25.77 -32.39
N GLY A 16 -17.15 25.50 -33.29
CA GLY A 16 -17.07 25.95 -34.69
C GLY A 16 -16.90 24.86 -35.75
N ALA A 17 -18.02 24.44 -36.35
CA ALA A 17 -18.03 23.87 -37.69
C ALA A 17 -17.68 24.98 -38.72
N GLY A 18 -16.74 24.71 -39.62
CA GLY A 18 -16.39 25.61 -40.71
C GLY A 18 -15.15 25.16 -41.49
N SER A 19 -15.39 24.67 -42.70
CA SER A 19 -14.57 24.78 -43.93
C SER A 19 -13.06 24.46 -43.91
N ILE A 20 -12.70 23.54 -44.80
CA ILE A 20 -11.36 23.06 -45.17
C ILE A 20 -10.44 24.20 -45.65
N SER A 21 -9.17 24.20 -45.21
CA SER A 21 -7.93 24.45 -46.00
C SER A 21 -6.85 25.20 -45.20
N SER A 22 -6.00 24.47 -44.49
CA SER A 22 -4.55 24.76 -44.38
C SER A 22 -3.89 23.65 -43.58
N LEU A 23 -3.35 22.66 -44.29
CA LEU A 23 -2.39 21.70 -43.72
C LEU A 23 -1.05 22.43 -43.51
N ALA A 24 -1.00 23.32 -42.51
CA ALA A 24 0.23 23.87 -42.00
C ALA A 24 0.60 23.04 -40.76
N GLY A 25 1.75 22.36 -40.83
CA GLY A 25 2.21 21.36 -39.89
C GLY A 25 2.08 21.76 -38.43
N CYS A 26 1.06 21.24 -37.77
CA CYS A 26 1.11 20.99 -36.35
C CYS A 26 1.64 19.56 -36.21
N SER A 27 2.96 19.41 -36.18
CA SER A 27 3.61 18.19 -35.70
C SER A 27 3.23 18.06 -34.23
N GLY A 28 2.05 17.52 -33.97
CA GLY A 28 1.64 17.12 -32.64
C GLY A 28 2.65 16.09 -32.18
N GLU A 29 3.62 16.52 -31.38
CA GLU A 29 4.44 15.61 -30.62
C GLU A 29 3.47 14.77 -29.79
N PHE A 30 3.25 13.54 -30.23
CA PHE A 30 2.62 12.53 -29.41
C PHE A 30 3.53 12.35 -28.20
N TYR A 31 3.24 13.05 -27.12
CA TYR A 31 3.85 12.81 -25.82
C TYR A 31 3.49 11.38 -25.43
N SER A 32 4.38 10.45 -25.74
CA SER A 32 4.34 9.09 -25.23
C SER A 32 4.40 9.21 -23.71
N ARG A 33 3.25 9.05 -23.04
CA ARG A 33 3.23 8.85 -21.60
C ARG A 33 4.10 7.65 -21.35
N LYS A 34 5.32 7.86 -20.84
CA LYS A 34 6.10 6.78 -20.23
C LYS A 34 5.16 6.08 -19.28
N LYS A 35 4.80 4.82 -19.58
CA LYS A 35 4.02 3.99 -18.68
C LYS A 35 4.78 4.01 -17.36
N LYS A 36 4.25 4.71 -16.36
CA LYS A 36 4.88 4.76 -15.04
C LYS A 36 4.93 3.32 -14.57
N LYS A 37 6.16 2.82 -14.37
CA LYS A 37 6.35 1.47 -13.84
C LYS A 37 5.65 1.43 -12.48
N LYS A 38 4.88 0.38 -12.24
CA LYS A 38 4.24 0.15 -10.95
C LYS A 38 5.34 -0.03 -9.89
N PRO A 39 5.24 0.59 -8.70
CA PRO A 39 6.24 0.42 -7.66
C PRO A 39 6.17 -0.98 -7.06
N ASN A 40 7.29 -1.55 -6.64
CA ASN A 40 7.28 -2.75 -5.81
C ASN A 40 6.78 -2.40 -4.41
N ILE A 41 6.02 -3.31 -3.79
CA ILE A 41 5.45 -3.14 -2.46
C ILE A 41 6.01 -4.25 -1.58
N ILE A 42 6.69 -3.88 -0.49
CA ILE A 42 7.26 -4.83 0.47
C ILE A 42 6.63 -4.53 1.83
N LEU A 43 5.91 -5.51 2.38
CA LEU A 43 5.37 -5.46 3.72
C LEU A 43 6.29 -6.27 4.66
N VAL A 44 6.95 -5.58 5.58
CA VAL A 44 7.78 -6.21 6.61
C VAL A 44 7.05 -6.13 7.95
N MET A 45 6.89 -7.26 8.61
CA MET A 45 6.21 -7.37 9.90
C MET A 45 7.05 -8.22 10.85
N ALA A 46 7.50 -7.62 11.95
CA ALA A 46 8.08 -8.34 13.07
C ALA A 46 6.97 -8.91 13.98
N ASP A 47 7.27 -10.01 14.66
CA ASP A 47 6.37 -10.62 15.66
C ASP A 47 6.80 -10.17 17.06
N ASP A 48 5.83 -9.87 17.92
CA ASP A 48 6.05 -9.42 19.30
C ASP A 48 7.01 -8.23 19.47
N GLN A 49 7.10 -7.35 18.47
CA GLN A 49 7.88 -6.11 18.57
C GLN A 49 7.08 -5.02 19.28
N GLY A 50 7.57 -4.58 20.43
CA GLY A 50 7.05 -3.43 21.16
C GLY A 50 7.39 -2.10 20.48
N TRP A 51 6.62 -1.06 20.79
CA TRP A 51 6.86 0.29 20.26
C TRP A 51 8.27 0.80 20.60
N GLY A 52 8.75 0.54 21.82
CA GLY A 52 10.06 0.97 22.28
C GLY A 52 11.24 0.16 21.74
N ASP A 53 11.02 -0.95 21.02
CA ASP A 53 12.07 -1.92 20.69
C ASP A 53 12.92 -1.53 19.45
N THR A 54 13.12 -0.23 19.22
CA THR A 54 13.88 0.30 18.08
C THR A 54 14.69 1.52 18.45
N GLY A 55 15.84 1.69 17.80
CA GLY A 55 16.72 2.86 17.98
C GLY A 55 16.02 4.17 17.63
N TYR A 56 15.26 4.20 16.52
CA TYR A 56 14.52 5.40 16.11
C TYR A 56 13.40 5.83 17.09
N ASN A 57 12.94 4.94 17.97
CA ASN A 57 12.01 5.28 19.07
C ASN A 57 12.74 5.52 20.41
N GLY A 58 14.07 5.68 20.39
CA GLY A 58 14.87 6.09 21.54
C GLY A 58 15.26 4.97 22.49
N HIS A 59 15.28 3.70 22.04
CA HIS A 59 15.74 2.60 22.88
C HIS A 59 17.21 2.82 23.31
N PRO A 60 17.57 2.71 24.61
CA PRO A 60 18.92 3.03 25.10
C PRO A 60 20.02 2.05 24.62
N PHE A 61 19.68 0.78 24.39
CA PHE A 61 20.66 -0.28 24.06
C PHE A 61 20.50 -0.92 22.68
N VAL A 62 19.28 -1.07 22.16
CA VAL A 62 18.98 -1.73 20.87
C VAL A 62 19.39 -0.83 19.72
N GLN A 63 20.22 -1.37 18.82
CA GLN A 63 20.68 -0.68 17.63
C GLN A 63 19.97 -1.25 16.40
N THR A 64 19.25 -0.39 15.67
CA THR A 64 18.50 -0.78 14.46
C THR A 64 18.87 0.10 13.27
N PRO A 65 20.15 0.16 12.86
CA PRO A 65 20.64 1.16 11.91
C PRO A 65 19.88 1.18 10.57
N ALA A 66 19.41 0.02 10.09
CA ALA A 66 18.59 -0.05 8.88
C ALA A 66 17.19 0.57 9.06
N LEU A 67 16.53 0.31 10.19
CA LEU A 67 15.23 0.92 10.50
C LEU A 67 15.37 2.41 10.80
N ASP A 68 16.46 2.80 11.45
CA ASP A 68 16.78 4.19 11.77
C ASP A 68 17.10 5.03 10.52
N ALA A 69 17.63 4.40 9.47
CA ALA A 69 17.76 5.03 8.17
C ALA A 69 16.39 5.13 7.47
N MET A 70 15.60 4.06 7.47
CA MET A 70 14.26 4.06 6.88
C MET A 70 13.31 5.08 7.51
N SER A 71 13.41 5.32 8.82
CA SER A 71 12.58 6.30 9.51
C SER A 71 12.87 7.74 9.09
N LYS A 72 14.08 8.05 8.63
CA LYS A 72 14.48 9.37 8.14
C LYS A 72 13.98 9.65 6.73
N ASP A 73 13.87 8.62 5.89
CA ASP A 73 13.45 8.72 4.50
C ASP A 73 11.94 8.49 4.30
N GLY A 74 11.20 8.23 5.37
CA GLY A 74 9.80 7.82 5.34
C GLY A 74 8.90 8.56 6.32
N PHE A 75 7.73 7.96 6.58
CA PHE A 75 6.80 8.42 7.61
C PHE A 75 6.77 7.43 8.76
N VAL A 76 6.92 7.94 9.98
CA VAL A 76 6.74 7.19 11.22
C VAL A 76 5.36 7.52 11.80
N PHE A 77 4.62 6.49 12.20
CA PHE A 77 3.32 6.65 12.83
C PHE A 77 3.45 6.41 14.34
N ASP A 78 3.46 7.47 15.15
CA ASP A 78 3.58 7.37 16.60
C ASP A 78 2.35 6.75 17.29
N ARG A 79 1.23 6.67 16.57
CA ARG A 79 -0.05 6.13 17.04
C ARG A 79 -0.58 5.07 16.08
N PHE A 80 0.15 3.96 15.99
CA PHE A 80 -0.24 2.78 15.22
C PHE A 80 -0.53 1.60 16.15
N TYR A 81 -1.79 1.16 16.20
CA TYR A 81 -2.22 0.09 17.10
C TYR A 81 -2.46 -1.21 16.34
N ALA A 82 -2.04 -2.32 16.94
CA ALA A 82 -2.32 -3.65 16.42
C ALA A 82 -3.83 -3.94 16.44
N GLY A 83 -4.29 -4.78 15.51
CA GLY A 83 -5.71 -5.15 15.43
C GLY A 83 -6.22 -5.93 16.66
N ALA A 84 -5.33 -6.65 17.34
CA ALA A 84 -5.57 -7.22 18.67
C ALA A 84 -4.22 -7.53 19.36
N PRO A 85 -4.19 -7.73 20.69
CA PRO A 85 -2.96 -8.07 21.42
C PRO A 85 -2.57 -9.57 21.27
N VAL A 86 -2.77 -10.15 20.09
CA VAL A 86 -2.47 -11.55 19.76
C VAL A 86 -2.03 -11.67 18.29
N CYS A 87 -1.12 -12.60 17.99
CA CYS A 87 -0.52 -12.80 16.66
C CYS A 87 -1.55 -13.05 15.52
N SER A 88 -2.39 -14.08 15.59
CA SER A 88 -3.34 -14.41 14.50
C SER A 88 -4.34 -13.29 14.20
N PRO A 89 -5.03 -12.69 15.20
CA PRO A 89 -5.95 -11.57 14.95
C PRO A 89 -5.28 -10.37 14.27
N THR A 90 -4.06 -10.00 14.68
CA THR A 90 -3.31 -8.90 14.07
C THR A 90 -2.92 -9.20 12.64
N ARG A 91 -2.42 -10.42 12.36
CA ARG A 91 -2.11 -10.85 11.00
C ARG A 91 -3.35 -10.88 10.11
N ALA A 92 -4.49 -11.34 10.62
CA ALA A 92 -5.75 -11.32 9.88
C ALA A 92 -6.18 -9.88 9.55
N SER A 93 -6.03 -8.97 10.52
CA SER A 93 -6.36 -7.56 10.34
C SER A 93 -5.47 -6.91 9.28
N VAL A 94 -4.17 -7.19 9.28
CA VAL A 94 -3.22 -6.68 8.27
C VAL A 94 -3.50 -7.28 6.89
N MET A 95 -3.79 -8.57 6.80
CA MET A 95 -4.05 -9.21 5.52
C MET A 95 -5.38 -8.78 4.90
N THR A 96 -6.41 -8.51 5.69
CA THR A 96 -7.77 -8.24 5.18
C THR A 96 -8.20 -6.78 5.28
N GLY A 97 -7.53 -5.98 6.11
CA GLY A 97 -7.98 -4.64 6.48
C GLY A 97 -9.24 -4.62 7.35
N ARG A 98 -9.54 -5.73 8.05
CA ARG A 98 -10.81 -5.90 8.79
C ARG A 98 -10.57 -6.16 10.26
N HIS A 99 -11.52 -5.72 11.08
CA HIS A 99 -11.52 -6.00 12.50
C HIS A 99 -11.54 -7.52 12.77
N PRO A 100 -10.79 -8.04 13.76
CA PRO A 100 -10.71 -9.47 14.09
C PRO A 100 -12.06 -10.20 14.22
N VAL A 101 -13.06 -9.52 14.78
CA VAL A 101 -14.42 -10.07 14.94
C VAL A 101 -15.09 -10.32 13.58
N ARG A 102 -14.82 -9.48 12.58
CA ARG A 102 -15.40 -9.60 11.24
C ARG A 102 -14.77 -10.75 10.46
N SER A 103 -13.44 -10.87 10.54
CA SER A 103 -12.67 -11.97 9.93
C SER A 103 -12.79 -13.29 10.69
N LYS A 104 -13.44 -13.29 11.87
CA LYS A 104 -13.60 -14.42 12.81
C LYS A 104 -12.30 -14.97 13.41
N VAL A 105 -11.21 -14.23 13.30
CA VAL A 105 -9.93 -14.55 13.93
C VAL A 105 -9.81 -13.77 15.23
N THR A 106 -10.55 -14.17 16.27
CA THR A 106 -10.59 -13.44 17.55
C THR A 106 -9.50 -13.85 18.52
N ASN A 107 -8.80 -14.96 18.28
CA ASN A 107 -7.68 -15.43 19.09
C ASN A 107 -6.73 -16.28 18.22
N HIS A 108 -5.59 -16.71 18.77
CA HIS A 108 -4.74 -17.72 18.16
C HIS A 108 -5.51 -19.04 17.95
N GLY A 109 -5.10 -19.81 16.94
CA GLY A 109 -5.78 -21.06 16.58
C GLY A 109 -7.15 -20.90 15.92
N ARG A 110 -7.60 -19.67 15.66
CA ARG A 110 -8.79 -19.40 14.82
C ARG A 110 -8.37 -19.15 13.38
N TYR A 111 -9.11 -19.76 12.46
CA TYR A 111 -8.83 -19.66 11.04
C TYR A 111 -9.54 -18.49 10.41
N MET A 112 -8.85 -17.86 9.45
CA MET A 112 -9.46 -16.85 8.62
C MET A 112 -10.50 -17.51 7.71
N ARG A 113 -11.65 -16.87 7.58
CA ARG A 113 -12.70 -17.34 6.66
C ARG A 113 -12.17 -17.38 5.23
N PRO A 114 -12.42 -18.45 4.45
CA PRO A 114 -11.97 -18.54 3.06
C PRO A 114 -12.52 -17.44 2.14
N GLN A 115 -13.62 -16.79 2.52
CA GLN A 115 -14.24 -15.70 1.75
C GLN A 115 -13.60 -14.33 2.01
N GLU A 116 -12.69 -14.21 2.98
CA GLU A 116 -12.02 -12.93 3.23
C GLU A 116 -11.01 -12.65 2.13
N GLN A 117 -11.12 -11.47 1.52
CA GLN A 117 -10.17 -11.03 0.52
C GLN A 117 -8.93 -10.44 1.18
N THR A 118 -7.77 -10.92 0.77
CA THR A 118 -6.48 -10.45 1.25
C THR A 118 -5.90 -9.31 0.41
N ILE A 119 -4.99 -8.54 1.00
CA ILE A 119 -4.19 -7.53 0.29
C ILE A 119 -3.38 -8.16 -0.85
N ALA A 120 -2.92 -9.40 -0.67
CA ALA A 120 -2.21 -10.14 -1.72
C ALA A 120 -3.13 -10.42 -2.92
N GLU A 121 -4.34 -10.93 -2.70
CA GLU A 121 -5.30 -11.17 -3.79
C GLU A 121 -5.73 -9.86 -4.46
N THR A 122 -5.93 -8.82 -3.68
CA THR A 122 -6.27 -7.48 -4.18
C THR A 122 -5.16 -6.93 -5.09
N LEU A 123 -3.89 -7.03 -4.67
CA LEU A 123 -2.74 -6.61 -5.47
C LEU A 123 -2.57 -7.50 -6.71
N LYS A 124 -2.81 -8.81 -6.59
CA LYS A 124 -2.77 -9.74 -7.72
C LYS A 124 -3.77 -9.35 -8.80
N SER A 125 -5.02 -9.03 -8.44
CA SER A 125 -6.03 -8.51 -9.36
C SER A 125 -5.63 -7.18 -10.02
N ALA A 126 -4.82 -6.36 -9.33
CA ALA A 126 -4.25 -5.14 -9.89
C ALA A 126 -3.01 -5.40 -10.80
N GLY A 127 -2.66 -6.65 -11.05
CA GLY A 127 -1.56 -7.06 -11.94
C GLY A 127 -0.18 -7.06 -11.26
N TYR A 128 -0.13 -7.26 -9.94
CA TYR A 128 1.10 -7.52 -9.22
C TYR A 128 1.37 -9.02 -9.11
N VAL A 129 2.65 -9.39 -9.09
CA VAL A 129 3.08 -10.70 -8.60
C VAL A 129 3.20 -10.61 -7.09
N THR A 130 2.56 -11.54 -6.37
CA THR A 130 2.55 -11.56 -4.91
C THR A 130 3.24 -12.80 -4.39
N GLY A 131 4.06 -12.65 -3.35
CA GLY A 131 4.72 -13.74 -2.64
C GLY A 131 4.69 -13.49 -1.14
N PHE A 132 4.86 -14.56 -0.35
CA PHE A 132 4.85 -14.51 1.10
C PHE A 132 6.01 -15.33 1.66
N PHE A 133 6.72 -14.77 2.65
CA PHE A 133 7.84 -15.41 3.32
C PHE A 133 7.72 -15.17 4.83
N GLY A 134 7.80 -16.24 5.63
CA GLY A 134 7.75 -16.17 7.09
C GLY A 134 6.46 -16.71 7.71
N LYS A 135 6.01 -16.08 8.80
CA LYS A 135 4.92 -16.57 9.66
C LYS A 135 3.56 -15.99 9.28
N LEU A 136 2.61 -16.84 8.88
CA LEU A 136 1.24 -16.39 8.56
C LEU A 136 0.28 -16.59 9.75
N HIS A 137 0.25 -17.79 10.33
CA HIS A 137 -0.62 -18.13 11.47
C HIS A 137 -2.13 -17.87 11.25
N LEU A 138 -2.61 -18.02 10.00
CA LEU A 138 -4.03 -17.80 9.60
C LEU A 138 -4.71 -19.03 8.95
N GLY A 139 -4.03 -20.17 8.86
CA GLY A 139 -4.54 -21.40 8.23
C GLY A 139 -4.55 -22.58 9.20
N SER A 140 -5.27 -23.65 8.82
CA SER A 140 -5.28 -24.91 9.57
C SER A 140 -3.98 -25.67 9.35
N GLY A 141 -3.36 -26.09 10.46
CA GLY A 141 -2.39 -27.19 10.45
C GLY A 141 -3.09 -28.56 10.36
N GLN A 142 -4.41 -28.58 10.17
CA GLN A 142 -5.17 -29.80 9.92
C GLN A 142 -5.55 -29.86 8.43
N PRO A 143 -5.35 -31.02 7.79
CA PRO A 143 -5.65 -31.26 6.38
C PRO A 143 -7.13 -31.01 6.05
#